data_AF-A0AAV0VKV3-F1
#
_entry.id   AF-A0AAV0VKV3-F1
#
_cell.length_a   1.000
_cell.length_b   1.000
_cell.length_c   1.000
_cell.angle_alpha   90.00
_cell.angle_beta   90.00
_cell.angle_gamma   90.00
#
_symmetry.space_group_name_H-M   'P 1'
#
loop_
_entity.id
_entity.type
_entity.pdbx_description
1 polymer ?
#
loop_
_entity_poly.entity_id
_entity_poly.type
_entity_poly.pdbx_seq_one_letter_code
_entity_poly.pdbx_strand_id
1 'polypeptide(L)'
;MSSLNIISDHLMTLKNHFEKYFPEDIVQYNWIKDPFSENPLPNFTTTEEEQLLIDISSDSSLRMKFSSFSLLEFWSSIKDEYSEISNKALRVLLPFATTTLLPNFEELLNRKQAHCSH
;
A
#
# COMPACT_ATOMS: atom_id res chain seq x y z
N MET A 1 -11.66 -15.30 -36.12
CA MET A 1 -11.45 -15.18 -34.67
C MET A 1 -12.40 -14.11 -34.16
N SER A 2 -13.38 -14.50 -33.36
CA SER A 2 -14.43 -13.63 -32.81
C SER A 2 -13.83 -12.57 -31.89
N SER A 3 -14.28 -11.32 -31.99
CA SER A 3 -13.82 -10.17 -31.19
C SER A 3 -13.87 -10.43 -29.68
N LEU A 4 -14.77 -11.32 -29.25
CA LEU A 4 -14.88 -11.80 -27.87
C LEU A 4 -13.61 -12.49 -27.36
N ASN A 5 -12.90 -13.25 -28.21
CA ASN A 5 -11.67 -13.92 -27.80
C ASN A 5 -10.55 -12.92 -27.54
N ILE A 6 -10.46 -11.85 -28.36
CA ILE A 6 -9.47 -10.78 -28.18
C ILE A 6 -9.72 -10.03 -26.87
N ILE A 7 -10.99 -9.72 -26.57
CA ILE A 7 -11.36 -9.06 -25.31
C ILE A 7 -11.05 -9.98 -24.12
N SER A 8 -11.38 -11.27 -24.21
CA SER A 8 -11.09 -12.25 -23.16
C SER A 8 -9.58 -12.37 -22.89
N ASP A 9 -8.76 -12.51 -23.94
CA ASP A 9 -7.30 -12.63 -23.81
C ASP A 9 -6.68 -11.36 -23.22
N HIS A 10 -7.19 -10.18 -23.60
CA HIS A 10 -6.77 -8.92 -23.01
C HIS A 10 -7.15 -8.84 -21.53
N LEU A 11 -8.38 -9.21 -21.15
CA LEU A 11 -8.82 -9.18 -19.75
C LEU A 11 -8.01 -10.14 -18.89
N MET A 12 -7.66 -11.32 -19.41
CA MET A 12 -6.80 -12.27 -18.71
C MET A 12 -5.38 -11.72 -18.51
N THR A 13 -4.82 -11.09 -19.54
CA THR A 13 -3.51 -10.42 -19.47
C THR A 13 -3.53 -9.27 -18.45
N LEU A 14 -4.63 -8.53 -18.39
CA LEU A 14 -4.80 -7.43 -17.44
C LEU A 14 -4.94 -7.96 -16.00
N LYS A 15 -5.71 -9.03 -15.79
CA LYS A 15 -5.82 -9.72 -14.50
C LYS A 15 -4.45 -10.19 -14.00
N ASN A 16 -3.69 -10.87 -14.85
CA ASN A 16 -2.35 -11.35 -14.50
C ASN A 16 -1.38 -10.20 -14.15
N HIS A 17 -1.51 -9.05 -14.82
CA HIS A 17 -0.75 -7.86 -14.46
C HIS A 17 -1.18 -7.31 -13.10
N PHE A 18 -2.49 -7.25 -12.81
CA PHE A 18 -2.98 -6.77 -11.53
C PHE A 18 -2.56 -7.66 -10.36
N GLU A 19 -2.59 -8.98 -10.52
CA GLU A 19 -2.13 -9.93 -9.50
C GLU A 19 -0.66 -9.71 -9.09
N LYS A 20 0.17 -9.18 -10.00
CA LYS A 20 1.56 -8.82 -9.71
C LYS A 20 1.68 -7.61 -8.77
N TYR A 21 0.71 -6.69 -8.80
CA TYR A 21 0.74 -5.45 -8.01
C TYR A 21 -0.21 -5.49 -6.80
N PHE A 22 -1.23 -6.33 -6.84
CA PHE A 22 -2.25 -6.50 -5.81
C PHE A 22 -2.27 -7.97 -5.39
N PRO A 23 -1.37 -8.40 -4.50
CA PRO A 23 -1.41 -9.76 -3.97
C PRO A 23 -2.75 -10.03 -3.28
N GLU A 24 -3.37 -11.19 -3.56
CA GLU A 24 -4.67 -11.59 -3.00
C GLU A 24 -4.63 -11.80 -1.48
N ASP A 25 -3.44 -11.92 -0.90
CA ASP A 25 -3.22 -12.26 0.50
C ASP A 25 -3.42 -11.06 1.44
N ILE A 26 -4.63 -10.51 1.44
CA ILE A 26 -5.05 -9.35 2.24
C ILE A 26 -4.88 -9.61 3.74
N VAL A 27 -4.94 -10.87 4.17
CA VAL A 27 -4.80 -11.29 5.57
C VAL A 27 -3.44 -10.87 6.13
N GLN A 28 -2.39 -10.91 5.31
CA GLN A 28 -1.04 -10.55 5.75
C GLN A 28 -0.88 -9.07 6.11
N TYR A 29 -1.86 -8.24 5.70
CA TYR A 29 -1.88 -6.79 5.92
C TYR A 29 -2.94 -6.37 6.94
N ASN A 30 -3.55 -7.30 7.67
CA ASN A 30 -4.54 -6.96 8.70
C ASN A 30 -3.95 -6.05 9.79
N TRP A 31 -2.69 -6.25 10.16
CA TRP A 31 -1.98 -5.37 11.10
C TRP A 31 -1.85 -3.92 10.59
N ILE A 32 -1.86 -3.71 9.27
CA ILE A 32 -1.85 -2.37 8.67
C ILE A 32 -3.22 -1.71 8.85
N LYS A 33 -4.30 -2.49 8.73
CA LYS A 33 -5.69 -2.01 8.83
C LYS A 33 -6.09 -1.73 10.28
N ASP A 34 -5.67 -2.58 11.21
CA ASP A 34 -5.92 -2.42 12.64
C ASP A 34 -4.73 -2.98 13.44
N PRO A 35 -3.74 -2.12 13.77
CA PRO A 35 -2.58 -2.52 14.57
C PRO A 35 -2.92 -2.76 16.05
N PHE A 36 -4.15 -2.46 16.50
CA PHE A 36 -4.60 -2.66 17.87
C PHE A 36 -5.52 -3.87 18.03
N SER A 37 -5.79 -4.61 16.94
CA SER A 37 -6.56 -5.85 16.99
C SER A 37 -5.71 -7.02 17.46
N GLU A 38 -6.31 -7.96 18.19
CA GLU A 38 -5.67 -9.23 18.63
C GLU A 38 -5.47 -10.22 17.46
N ASN A 39 -5.37 -9.74 16.22
CA ASN A 39 -5.19 -10.58 15.06
C ASN A 39 -3.75 -11.10 14.99
N PRO A 40 -3.55 -12.36 14.55
CA PRO A 40 -2.23 -12.94 14.46
C PRO A 40 -1.35 -12.14 13.50
N LEU A 41 -0.19 -11.73 14.01
CA LEU A 41 0.91 -11.11 13.28
C LEU A 41 1.30 -12.01 12.08
N PRO A 42 1.05 -11.61 10.82
CA PRO A 42 1.44 -12.41 9.68
C PRO A 42 2.88 -12.09 9.27
N ASN A 43 3.68 -13.14 9.04
CA ASN A 43 4.92 -13.13 8.25
C ASN A 43 5.90 -11.98 8.57
N PHE A 44 6.10 -11.62 9.84
CA PHE A 44 7.26 -10.78 10.17
C PHE A 44 8.52 -11.56 9.86
N THR A 45 9.43 -10.88 9.17
CA THR A 45 10.69 -11.47 8.74
C THR A 45 11.69 -11.50 9.88
N THR A 46 11.43 -10.73 10.95
CA THR A 46 12.33 -10.50 12.08
C THR A 46 11.57 -10.25 13.37
N THR A 47 12.15 -10.68 14.50
CA THR A 47 11.64 -10.44 15.87
C THR A 47 11.54 -8.95 16.25
N GLU A 48 12.33 -8.08 15.61
CA GLU A 48 12.30 -6.63 15.86
C GLU A 48 10.99 -5.99 15.38
N GLU A 49 10.51 -6.35 14.19
CA GLU A 49 9.23 -5.87 13.65
C GLU A 49 8.05 -6.28 14.55
N GLU A 50 8.10 -7.48 15.12
CA GLU A 50 7.09 -7.97 16.06
C GLU A 50 7.08 -7.11 17.33
N GLN A 51 8.26 -6.80 17.88
CA GLN A 51 8.37 -5.96 19.07
C GLN A 51 7.84 -4.54 18.83
N LEU A 52 8.17 -3.93 17.69
CA LEU A 52 7.66 -2.60 17.33
C LEU A 52 6.13 -2.57 17.24
N LEU A 53 5.52 -3.63 16.73
CA LEU A 53 4.06 -3.74 16.69
C LEU A 53 3.43 -3.97 18.06
N ILE A 54 4.09 -4.73 18.93
CA ILE A 54 3.67 -4.89 20.34
C ILE A 54 3.69 -3.52 21.03
N ASP A 55 4.75 -2.73 20.81
CA ASP A 55 4.88 -1.40 21.40
C ASP A 55 3.76 -0.46 20.89
N ILE A 56 3.49 -0.46 19.58
CA ILE A 56 2.39 0.33 18.99
C ILE A 56 1.04 -0.11 19.55
N SER A 57 0.75 -1.41 19.55
CA SER A 57 -0.55 -1.96 19.97
C SER A 57 -0.84 -1.75 21.45
N SER A 58 0.20 -1.62 22.27
CA SER A 58 0.11 -1.38 23.71
C SER A 58 -0.03 0.12 24.06
N ASP A 59 0.24 1.01 23.11
CA ASP A 59 0.21 2.46 23.35
C ASP A 59 -1.21 3.04 23.21
N SER A 60 -1.81 3.37 24.35
CA SER A 60 -3.15 3.98 24.41
C SER A 60 -3.26 5.34 23.72
N SER A 61 -2.17 6.12 23.67
CA SER A 61 -2.12 7.42 22.98
C SER A 61 -2.14 7.25 21.46
N LEU A 62 -1.40 6.25 20.95
CA LEU A 62 -1.46 5.88 19.53
C LEU A 62 -2.84 5.34 19.17
N ARG A 63 -3.48 4.59 20.06
CA ARG A 63 -4.86 4.11 19.86
C ARG A 63 -5.87 5.25 19.71
N MET A 64 -5.72 6.31 20.51
CA MET A 64 -6.54 7.52 20.38
C MET A 64 -6.23 8.31 19.10
N LYS A 65 -4.96 8.39 18.68
CA LYS A 65 -4.62 9.00 17.39
C LYS A 65 -5.23 8.21 16.24
N PHE A 66 -5.15 6.88 16.28
CA PHE A 66 -5.69 5.99 15.26
C PHE A 66 -7.20 6.17 15.06
N SER A 67 -7.98 6.35 16.13
CA SER A 67 -9.43 6.57 16.00
C SER A 67 -9.80 7.91 15.35
N SER A 68 -8.85 8.85 15.28
CA SER A 68 -9.06 10.21 14.76
C SER A 68 -8.45 10.43 13.38
N PHE A 69 -7.56 9.54 12.92
CA PHE A 69 -6.76 9.70 11.71
C PHE A 69 -7.19 8.70 10.64
N SER A 70 -7.01 9.04 9.36
CA SER A 70 -7.04 8.01 8.32
C SER A 70 -5.85 7.06 8.46
N LEU A 71 -5.92 5.89 7.82
CA LEU A 71 -4.87 4.88 7.89
C LEU A 71 -3.51 5.43 7.44
N LEU A 72 -3.50 6.17 6.33
CA LEU A 72 -2.29 6.77 5.78
C LEU A 72 -1.72 7.86 6.68
N GLU A 73 -2.57 8.71 7.26
CA GLU A 73 -2.15 9.76 8.19
C GLU A 73 -1.58 9.16 9.47
N PHE A 74 -2.21 8.11 10.01
CA PHE A 74 -1.73 7.42 11.20
C PHE A 74 -0.32 6.88 11.00
N TRP A 75 -0.10 6.04 9.97
CA TRP A 75 1.22 5.47 9.68
C TRP A 75 2.25 6.54 9.29
N SER A 76 1.83 7.67 8.73
CA SER A 76 2.72 8.80 8.47
C SER A 76 3.11 9.54 9.76
N SER A 77 2.18 9.67 10.72
CA SER A 77 2.37 10.42 11.96
C SER A 77 3.31 9.76 12.95
N ILE A 78 3.42 8.43 12.91
CA ILE A 78 4.29 7.65 13.80
C ILE A 78 5.62 7.26 13.13
N LYS A 79 5.85 7.73 11.91
CA LYS A 79 7.01 7.35 11.09
C LYS A 79 8.35 7.75 11.71
N ASP A 80 8.40 8.85 12.44
CA ASP A 80 9.64 9.33 13.07
C ASP A 80 10.08 8.42 14.22
N GLU A 81 9.13 7.85 14.96
CA GLU A 81 9.37 6.95 16.10
C GLU A 81 9.45 5.47 15.66
N TYR A 82 8.63 5.07 14.68
CA TYR A 82 8.44 3.68 14.25
C TYR A 82 8.72 3.53 12.75
N SER A 83 9.89 4.00 12.29
CA SER A 83 10.17 4.16 10.86
C SER A 83 10.11 2.86 10.06
N GLU A 84 10.60 1.73 10.59
CA GLU A 84 10.63 0.46 9.88
C GLU A 84 9.23 -0.05 9.56
N ILE A 85 8.39 -0.19 10.59
CA ILE A 85 7.04 -0.72 10.46
C ILE A 85 6.13 0.25 9.70
N SER A 86 6.30 1.56 9.92
CA SER A 86 5.55 2.61 9.22
C SER A 86 5.87 2.64 7.73
N ASN A 87 7.15 2.51 7.34
CA ASN A 87 7.52 2.45 5.93
C ASN A 87 6.95 1.20 5.25
N LYS A 88 6.91 0.06 5.95
CA LYS A 88 6.31 -1.18 5.44
C LYS A 88 4.81 -1.01 5.23
N ALA A 89 4.11 -0.43 6.20
CA ALA A 89 2.69 -0.10 6.09
C ALA A 89 2.41 0.85 4.92
N LEU A 90 3.18 1.95 4.82
CA LEU A 90 3.02 2.95 3.77
C LEU A 90 3.29 2.39 2.37
N ARG A 91 4.24 1.46 2.19
CA ARG A 91 4.48 0.80 0.89
C ARG A 91 3.28 -0.02 0.41
N VAL A 92 2.55 -0.63 1.34
CA VAL A 92 1.34 -1.41 1.03
C VAL A 92 0.15 -0.48 0.78
N LEU A 93 0.01 0.60 1.55
CA LEU A 93 -1.07 1.58 1.40
C LEU A 93 -0.92 2.45 0.15
N LEU A 94 0.33 2.67 -0.27
CA LEU A 94 0.68 3.47 -1.43
C LEU A 94 1.45 2.63 -2.46
N PRO A 95 0.82 1.59 -3.05
CA PRO A 95 1.48 0.74 -4.04
C PRO A 95 1.89 1.55 -5.29
N PHE A 96 1.24 2.71 -5.51
CA PHE A 96 1.54 3.62 -6.61
C PHE A 96 2.34 4.86 -6.19
N ALA A 97 2.41 5.27 -4.92
CA ALA A 97 2.99 6.58 -4.60
C ALA A 97 4.52 6.63 -4.62
N THR A 98 5.22 5.52 -4.88
CA THR A 98 6.59 5.62 -5.40
C THR A 98 6.65 6.31 -6.78
N THR A 99 5.52 6.49 -7.47
CA THR A 99 5.42 7.38 -8.64
C THR A 99 5.08 8.84 -8.32
N THR A 100 4.69 9.22 -7.09
CA THR A 100 4.50 10.65 -6.73
C THR A 100 5.79 11.35 -6.33
N LEU A 101 6.93 10.66 -6.41
CA LEU A 101 8.28 11.24 -6.37
C LEU A 101 8.98 11.17 -7.73
N LEU A 102 8.25 10.93 -8.82
CA LEU A 102 8.81 11.10 -10.16
C LEU A 102 8.58 12.55 -10.60
N PRO A 103 9.62 13.40 -10.68
CA PRO A 103 9.56 14.68 -11.41
C PRO A 103 9.04 14.53 -12.85
N ASN A 104 9.01 13.30 -13.37
CA ASN A 104 8.64 12.99 -14.75
C ASN A 104 7.13 12.75 -14.94
N PHE A 105 6.29 12.74 -13.89
CA PHE A 105 4.85 12.52 -14.07
C PHE A 105 4.19 13.70 -14.80
N GLU A 106 4.54 14.94 -14.47
CA GLU A 106 4.10 16.14 -15.22
C GLU A 106 4.64 16.14 -16.65
N GLU A 107 5.90 15.72 -16.86
CA GLU A 107 6.49 15.62 -18.20
C GLU A 107 5.76 14.60 -19.08
N LEU A 108 5.36 13.46 -18.52
CA LEU A 108 4.58 12.44 -19.22
C LEU A 108 3.16 12.93 -19.55
N LEU A 109 2.55 13.74 -18.69
CA LEU A 109 1.25 14.36 -18.95
C LEU A 109 1.34 15.33 -20.15
N ASN A 110 2.39 16.16 -20.19
CA ASN A 110 2.63 17.13 -21.26
C ASN A 110 2.92 16.46 -22.62
N ARG A 111 3.71 15.37 -22.62
CA ARG A 111 3.98 14.59 -23.84
C ARG A 111 2.72 13.95 -24.43
N LYS A 112 1.77 13.53 -23.58
CA LYS A 112 0.49 12.96 -24.04
C LYS A 112 -0.42 14.02 -24.67
N GLN A 113 -0.48 15.23 -24.13
CA GLN A 113 -1.27 16.33 -24.71
C GLN A 113 -0.70 16.82 -26.06
N ALA A 114 0.63 16.87 -26.20
CA ALA A 114 1.28 17.23 -27.46
C ALA A 114 1.01 16.21 -28.59
N HIS A 115 0.92 14.93 -28.26
CA HIS A 115 0.66 13.86 -29.24
C HIS A 115 -0.83 13.72 -29.64
N CYS A 116 -1.76 14.23 -28.83
CA CYS A 116 -3.19 14.26 -29.17
C CYS A 116 -3.62 15.53 -29.94
N SER A 117 -2.68 16.45 -30.21
CA SER A 117 -2.93 17.71 -30.93
C SER A 117 -2.46 17.68 -32.40
N HIS A 118 -2.31 16.49 -32.99
CA HIS A 118 -1.99 16.28 -34.40
C HIS A 118 -2.99 15.32 -35.04
#